data_AF-A0A537ZJA6-F1
#
_entry.id   AF-A0A537ZJA6-F1
#
_cell.length_a   1.000
_cell.length_b   1.000
_cell.length_c   1.000
_cell.angle_alpha   90.00
_cell.angle_beta   90.00
_cell.angle_gamma   90.00
#
_symmetry.space_group_name_H-M   'P 1'
#
loop_
_entity.id
_entity.type
_entity.pdbx_description
1 polymer ?
#
loop_
_entity_poly.entity_id
_entity_poly.type
_entity_poly.pdbx_seq_one_letter_code
_entity_poly.pdbx_strand_id
1 'polypeptide(L)'
;MRRRLRRTRRMREALLVELGVLVMEMERQGRHDPALVERKAREAAALDAQSRALQRALDSGQTMSQVVAAGIAGSCPACSTLLATDDHFCPRCGTPVTAARNGRPVIDAPPPVASQRRPTPTAGRQAAARPPTRQHTRVR
;
A
#
# COMPACT_ATOMS: atom_id res chain seq x y z
N MET A 1 -3.93 -4.10 -13.38
CA MET A 1 -5.01 -5.07 -13.03
C MET A 1 -6.42 -4.66 -13.49
N ARG A 2 -6.97 -3.49 -13.12
CA ARG A 2 -8.35 -3.08 -13.52
C ARG A 2 -8.65 -3.09 -15.04
N ARG A 3 -7.69 -2.66 -15.88
CA ARG A 3 -7.81 -2.76 -17.36
C ARG A 3 -7.93 -4.21 -17.84
N ARG A 4 -7.15 -5.12 -17.26
CA ARG A 4 -7.16 -6.55 -17.58
C ARG A 4 -8.50 -7.19 -17.21
N LEU A 5 -9.01 -6.90 -16.01
CA LEU A 5 -10.34 -7.38 -15.58
C LEU A 5 -11.45 -6.96 -16.57
N ARG A 6 -11.45 -5.69 -17.00
CA ARG A 6 -12.42 -5.20 -18.00
C ARG A 6 -12.31 -5.96 -19.33
N ARG A 7 -11.09 -6.22 -19.81
CA ARG A 7 -10.86 -7.00 -21.03
C ARG A 7 -11.39 -8.44 -20.90
N THR A 8 -11.05 -9.13 -19.82
CA THR A 8 -11.51 -10.51 -19.58
C THR A 8 -13.04 -10.59 -19.50
N ARG A 9 -13.70 -9.62 -18.84
CA ARG A 9 -15.18 -9.57 -18.79
C ARG A 9 -15.83 -9.36 -20.17
N ARG A 10 -15.29 -8.45 -20.99
CA ARG A 10 -15.78 -8.24 -22.35
C ARG A 10 -15.63 -9.50 -23.22
N MET A 11 -14.50 -10.21 -23.08
CA MET A 11 -14.28 -11.48 -23.79
C MET A 11 -15.27 -12.56 -23.34
N ARG A 12 -15.54 -12.66 -22.03
CA ARG A 12 -16.57 -13.55 -21.47
C ARG A 12 -17.94 -13.26 -22.07
N GLU A 13 -18.37 -11.99 -22.06
CA GLU A 13 -19.68 -11.58 -22.58
C GLU A 13 -19.81 -11.94 -24.07
N ALA A 14 -18.78 -11.68 -24.87
CA ALA A 14 -18.75 -12.06 -26.28
C ALA A 14 -18.86 -13.58 -26.49
N LEU A 15 -18.12 -14.38 -25.72
CA LEU A 15 -18.17 -15.85 -25.83
C LEU A 15 -19.52 -16.43 -25.41
N LEU A 16 -20.20 -15.84 -24.42
CA LEU A 16 -21.54 -16.28 -24.02
C LEU A 16 -22.56 -15.99 -25.12
N VAL A 17 -22.46 -14.84 -25.78
CA VAL A 17 -23.29 -14.52 -26.95
C VAL A 17 -22.99 -15.48 -28.10
N GLU A 18 -21.72 -15.74 -28.41
CA GLU A 18 -21.32 -16.70 -29.44
C GLU A 18 -21.86 -18.11 -29.16
N LEU A 19 -21.80 -18.56 -27.90
CA LEU A 19 -22.30 -19.86 -27.48
C LEU A 19 -23.82 -19.97 -27.64
N GLY A 20 -24.55 -18.89 -27.32
CA GLY A 20 -26.00 -18.80 -27.57
C GLY A 20 -26.34 -18.89 -29.06
N VAL A 21 -25.62 -18.16 -29.91
CA VAL A 21 -25.78 -18.22 -31.38
C VAL A 21 -25.49 -19.63 -31.90
N LEU A 22 -24.42 -20.25 -31.42
CA LEU A 22 -24.02 -21.59 -31.83
C LEU A 22 -25.09 -22.64 -31.49
N VAL A 23 -25.62 -22.61 -30.25
CA VAL A 23 -26.70 -23.53 -29.83
C VAL A 23 -27.95 -23.31 -30.66
N MET A 24 -28.37 -22.06 -30.87
CA MET A 24 -29.54 -21.76 -31.70
C MET A 24 -29.38 -22.24 -33.15
N GLU A 25 -28.18 -22.10 -33.74
CA GLU A 25 -27.90 -22.58 -35.09
C GLU A 25 -27.89 -24.12 -35.19
N MET A 26 -27.36 -24.81 -34.18
CA MET A 26 -27.40 -26.28 -34.12
C MET A 26 -28.84 -26.83 -34.07
N GLU A 27 -29.68 -26.24 -33.22
CA GLU A 27 -31.11 -26.55 -33.14
C GLU A 27 -31.81 -26.31 -34.48
N ARG A 28 -31.58 -25.14 -35.10
CA ARG A 28 -32.18 -24.79 -36.41
C ARG A 28 -31.79 -25.76 -37.53
N GLN A 29 -30.55 -26.26 -37.50
CA GLN A 29 -30.03 -27.18 -38.51
C GLN A 29 -30.32 -28.65 -38.20
N GLY A 30 -30.92 -28.95 -37.04
CA GLY A 30 -31.11 -30.32 -36.55
C GLY A 30 -29.80 -31.08 -36.30
N ARG A 31 -28.67 -30.37 -36.20
CA ARG A 31 -27.34 -30.96 -36.01
C ARG A 31 -26.89 -30.73 -34.58
N HIS A 32 -26.73 -31.82 -33.84
CA HIS A 32 -26.34 -31.75 -32.44
C HIS A 32 -24.92 -32.29 -32.28
N ASP A 33 -23.97 -31.40 -32.01
CA ASP A 33 -22.62 -31.75 -31.60
C ASP A 33 -22.39 -31.31 -30.14
N PRO A 34 -22.72 -32.17 -29.16
CA PRO A 34 -22.55 -31.83 -27.75
C PRO A 34 -21.08 -31.60 -27.36
N ALA A 35 -20.11 -32.21 -28.07
CA ALA A 35 -18.69 -32.06 -27.77
C ALA A 35 -18.16 -30.67 -28.14
N LEU A 36 -18.67 -30.08 -29.23
CA LEU A 36 -18.39 -28.69 -29.60
C LEU A 36 -18.94 -27.71 -28.55
N VAL A 37 -20.19 -27.89 -28.13
CA VAL A 37 -20.81 -27.07 -27.06
C VAL A 37 -20.01 -27.16 -25.79
N GLU A 38 -19.66 -28.37 -25.36
CA GLU A 38 -18.91 -28.59 -24.13
C GLU A 38 -17.54 -27.91 -24.16
N ARG A 39 -16.82 -28.02 -25.29
CA ARG A 39 -15.52 -27.35 -25.46
C ARG A 39 -15.64 -25.83 -25.34
N LYS A 40 -16.62 -25.22 -26.00
CA LYS A 40 -16.87 -23.77 -25.94
C LYS A 40 -17.33 -23.33 -24.54
N ALA A 41 -18.15 -24.13 -23.87
CA ALA A 41 -18.57 -23.88 -22.49
C ALA A 41 -17.39 -23.92 -21.52
N ARG A 42 -16.45 -24.86 -21.69
CA ARG A 42 -15.21 -24.93 -20.89
C ARG A 42 -14.33 -23.69 -21.10
N GLU A 43 -14.22 -23.18 -22.32
CA GLU A 43 -13.48 -21.95 -22.62
C GLU A 43 -14.09 -20.73 -21.89
N ALA A 44 -15.42 -20.58 -21.97
CA ALA A 44 -16.13 -19.54 -21.24
C ALA A 44 -15.93 -19.69 -19.71
N ALA A 45 -16.04 -20.90 -19.17
CA ALA A 45 -15.84 -21.16 -17.75
C ALA A 45 -14.43 -20.81 -17.26
N ALA A 46 -13.40 -21.04 -18.08
CA ALA A 46 -12.02 -20.67 -17.75
C ALA A 46 -11.84 -19.14 -17.62
N LEU A 47 -12.44 -18.37 -18.53
CA LEU A 47 -12.42 -16.90 -18.46
C LEU A 47 -13.22 -16.37 -17.25
N ASP A 48 -14.32 -17.05 -16.90
CA ASP A 48 -15.10 -16.73 -15.70
C ASP A 48 -14.27 -16.92 -14.43
N ALA A 49 -13.53 -18.04 -14.35
CA ALA A 49 -12.63 -18.31 -13.24
C ALA A 49 -11.54 -17.23 -13.15
N GLN A 50 -10.94 -16.84 -14.28
CA GLN A 50 -9.93 -15.79 -14.32
C GLN A 50 -10.49 -14.42 -13.88
N SER A 51 -11.67 -14.03 -14.34
CA SER A 51 -12.31 -12.77 -13.92
C SER A 51 -12.55 -12.76 -12.41
N ARG A 52 -13.10 -13.85 -11.86
CA ARG A 52 -13.37 -13.98 -10.43
C ARG A 52 -12.09 -13.92 -9.60
N ALA A 53 -11.02 -14.56 -10.06
CA ALA A 53 -9.71 -14.49 -9.39
C ALA A 53 -9.15 -13.06 -9.38
N LEU A 54 -9.22 -12.35 -10.52
CA LEU A 54 -8.77 -10.96 -10.62
C LEU A 54 -9.59 -10.00 -9.75
N GLN A 55 -10.89 -10.24 -9.61
CA GLN A 55 -11.75 -9.45 -8.70
C GLN A 55 -11.33 -9.66 -7.25
N ARG A 56 -11.23 -10.92 -6.79
CA ARG A 56 -10.83 -11.22 -5.41
C ARG A 56 -9.50 -10.57 -5.04
N ALA A 57 -8.51 -10.61 -5.95
CA ALA A 57 -7.21 -9.98 -5.72
C ALA A 57 -7.28 -8.44 -5.64
N LEU A 58 -8.22 -7.81 -6.36
CA LEU A 58 -8.45 -6.37 -6.26
C LEU A 58 -9.17 -6.01 -4.97
N ASP A 59 -10.19 -6.79 -4.60
CA ASP A 59 -10.98 -6.56 -3.38
C ASP A 59 -10.08 -6.70 -2.13
N SER A 60 -9.18 -7.69 -2.08
CA SER A 60 -8.20 -7.84 -0.99
C SER A 60 -7.18 -6.69 -0.92
N GLY A 61 -6.82 -6.10 -2.06
CA GLY A 61 -5.96 -4.90 -2.07
C GLY A 61 -6.71 -3.67 -1.58
N GLN A 62 -8.01 -3.58 -1.86
CA GLN A 62 -8.86 -2.49 -1.40
C GLN A 62 -9.09 -2.53 0.11
N THR A 63 -9.35 -3.71 0.69
CA THR A 63 -9.51 -3.84 2.15
C THR A 63 -8.24 -3.41 2.88
N MET A 64 -7.05 -3.78 2.42
CA MET A 64 -5.79 -3.31 2.99
C MET A 64 -5.67 -1.77 2.90
N SER A 65 -5.99 -1.18 1.75
CA SER A 65 -5.97 0.27 1.60
C SER A 65 -7.01 0.99 2.49
N GLN A 66 -8.15 0.35 2.76
CA GLN A 66 -9.17 0.88 3.66
C GLN A 66 -8.71 0.83 5.12
N VAL A 67 -8.03 -0.23 5.56
CA VAL A 67 -7.43 -0.33 6.90
C VAL A 67 -6.40 0.79 7.11
N VAL A 68 -5.55 1.03 6.10
CA VAL A 68 -4.58 2.15 6.14
C VAL A 68 -5.29 3.51 6.13
N ALA A 69 -6.34 3.67 5.32
CA ALA A 69 -7.14 4.90 5.28
C ALA A 69 -7.91 5.15 6.58
N ALA A 70 -8.29 4.10 7.32
CA ALA A 70 -8.85 4.17 8.67
C ALA A 70 -7.80 4.52 9.74
N GLY A 71 -6.57 4.82 9.32
CA GLY A 71 -5.50 5.28 10.20
C GLY A 71 -4.75 4.17 10.90
N ILE A 72 -4.84 2.91 10.45
CA ILE A 72 -4.14 1.77 11.09
C ILE A 72 -2.93 1.36 10.24
N ALA A 73 -1.72 1.48 10.80
CA ALA A 73 -0.47 1.09 10.13
C ALA A 73 -0.02 -0.35 10.40
N GLY A 74 -0.49 -0.97 11.48
CA GLY A 74 -0.08 -2.33 11.85
C GLY A 74 -0.16 -2.58 13.35
N SER A 75 0.62 -3.53 13.84
CA SER A 75 0.75 -3.84 15.27
C SER A 75 2.19 -3.72 15.74
N CYS A 76 2.37 -3.33 17.00
CA CYS A 76 3.69 -3.22 17.62
C CYS A 76 4.34 -4.61 17.74
N PRO A 77 5.62 -4.79 17.33
CA PRO A 77 6.30 -6.08 17.40
C PRO A 77 6.61 -6.54 18.83
N ALA A 78 6.59 -5.63 19.82
CA ALA A 78 6.92 -5.95 21.21
C ALA A 78 5.69 -6.29 22.07
N CYS A 79 4.54 -5.64 21.83
CA CYS A 79 3.35 -5.77 22.69
C CYS A 79 2.02 -5.92 21.93
N SER A 80 2.07 -6.11 20.61
CA SER A 80 0.92 -6.32 19.71
C SER A 80 -0.18 -5.25 19.73
N THR A 81 0.08 -4.07 20.28
CA THR A 81 -0.87 -2.94 20.25
C THR A 81 -1.02 -2.42 18.81
N LEU A 82 -2.24 -2.10 18.39
CA LEU A 82 -2.49 -1.48 17.09
C LEU A 82 -1.88 -0.08 17.04
N LEU A 83 -1.20 0.22 15.94
CA LEU A 83 -0.49 1.48 15.71
C LEU A 83 -1.24 2.31 14.67
N ALA A 84 -1.32 3.61 14.92
CA ALA A 84 -1.86 4.56 13.97
C ALA A 84 -0.88 4.84 12.82
N THR A 85 -1.38 5.33 11.69
CA THR A 85 -0.55 5.67 10.50
C THR A 85 0.53 6.70 10.80
N ASP A 86 0.31 7.56 11.79
CA ASP A 86 1.22 8.63 12.20
C ASP A 86 2.02 8.30 13.47
N ASP A 87 1.91 7.09 14.03
CA ASP A 87 2.64 6.70 15.24
C ASP A 87 4.13 6.45 14.96
N HIS A 88 5.00 7.19 15.65
CA HIS A 88 6.45 6.96 15.67
C HIS A 88 6.90 6.06 16.83
N PHE A 89 6.08 5.97 17.89
CA PHE A 89 6.32 5.16 19.08
C PHE A 89 5.03 4.46 19.49
N CYS A 90 5.13 3.26 20.07
CA CYS A 90 3.96 2.57 20.57
C CYS A 90 3.35 3.30 21.79
N PRO A 91 2.04 3.64 21.79
CA PRO A 91 1.41 4.32 22.91
C PRO A 91 1.31 3.47 24.18
N ARG A 92 1.52 2.15 24.09
CA ARG A 92 1.45 1.23 25.23
C ARG A 92 2.79 0.91 25.86
N CYS A 93 3.81 0.61 25.05
CA CYS A 93 5.11 0.14 25.55
C CYS A 93 6.28 1.06 25.20
N GLY A 94 6.05 2.15 24.47
CA GLY A 94 7.08 3.13 24.10
C GLY A 94 8.10 2.63 23.07
N THR A 95 7.97 1.41 22.55
CA THR A 95 8.90 0.87 21.55
C THR A 95 8.87 1.76 20.29
N PRO A 96 10.04 2.23 19.80
CA PRO A 96 10.10 2.99 18.56
C PRO A 96 9.65 2.13 17.40
N VAL A 97 8.72 2.65 16.60
CA VAL A 97 8.24 1.98 15.41
C VAL A 97 9.11 2.49 14.27
N THR A 98 10.22 1.79 13.99
CA THR A 98 10.89 2.00 12.71
C THR A 98 9.89 1.61 11.64
N ALA A 99 9.60 2.54 10.75
CA ALA A 99 8.58 2.43 9.74
C ALA A 99 8.93 1.29 8.75
N ALA A 100 8.75 0.02 9.15
CA ALA A 100 8.50 -1.10 8.27
C ALA A 100 7.09 -0.88 7.70
N ARG A 101 6.97 0.16 6.87
CA ARG A 101 5.79 0.48 6.07
C ARG A 101 5.62 -0.70 5.12
N ASN A 102 4.67 -1.56 5.47
CA ASN A 102 4.35 -2.77 4.75
C ASN A 102 4.18 -2.48 3.24
N GLY A 103 5.10 -3.01 2.41
CA GLY A 103 4.92 -3.06 0.96
C GLY A 103 6.18 -3.13 0.07
N ARG A 104 7.40 -2.87 0.58
CA ARG A 104 8.64 -3.09 -0.20
C ARG A 104 9.60 -3.98 0.60
N PRO A 105 10.23 -5.00 -0.01
CA PRO A 105 11.36 -5.66 0.63
C PRO A 105 12.48 -4.62 0.75
N VAL A 106 12.83 -4.27 1.98
CA VAL A 106 14.04 -3.50 2.25
C VAL A 106 15.20 -4.47 2.02
N ILE A 107 15.81 -4.37 0.84
CA ILE A 107 17.14 -4.92 0.59
C ILE A 107 18.07 -4.11 1.50
N ASP A 108 18.83 -4.82 2.34
CA ASP A 108 19.70 -4.33 3.43
C ASP A 108 20.13 -2.86 3.30
N ALA A 109 19.53 -2.00 4.13
CA ALA A 109 20.12 -0.74 4.50
C ALA A 109 20.87 -0.95 5.82
N PRO A 110 22.17 -0.60 5.92
CA PRO A 110 22.95 -0.81 7.13
C PRO A 110 22.37 0.01 8.30
N PRO A 111 22.55 -0.47 9.54
CA PRO A 111 21.86 0.07 10.71
C PRO A 111 22.18 1.55 10.94
N PRO A 112 21.21 2.37 11.39
CA PRO A 112 21.48 3.73 11.79
C PRO A 112 22.32 3.73 13.07
N VAL A 113 23.56 4.23 12.95
CA VAL A 113 24.46 4.44 14.08
C VAL A 113 23.89 5.58 14.93
N ALA A 114 23.26 5.23 16.04
CA ALA A 114 22.84 6.20 17.04
C ALA A 114 24.04 6.59 17.93
N SER A 115 24.46 7.85 17.75
CA SER A 115 24.81 8.84 18.78
C SER A 115 25.96 8.54 19.75
N GLN A 116 26.91 9.48 19.84
CA GLN A 116 27.31 10.06 21.12
C GLN A 116 27.59 11.56 20.99
N ARG A 117 26.69 12.40 21.51
CA ARG A 117 27.02 13.77 21.91
C ARG A 117 27.59 13.70 23.32
N ARG A 118 28.90 13.93 23.46
CA ARG A 118 29.58 13.93 24.76
C ARG A 118 29.38 15.30 25.44
N PRO A 119 28.95 15.38 26.71
CA PRO A 119 28.95 16.64 27.44
C PRO A 119 30.38 16.96 27.89
N THR A 120 30.84 18.19 27.67
CA THR A 120 32.09 18.70 28.24
C THR A 120 31.81 19.36 29.60
N PRO A 121 32.58 19.02 30.65
CA PRO A 121 32.42 19.64 31.96
C PRO A 121 33.09 21.03 32.04
N THR A 122 32.48 21.86 32.88
CA THR A 122 32.84 23.22 33.32
C THR A 122 34.25 23.33 33.92
N ALA A 123 35.02 24.36 33.54
CA ALA A 123 35.65 25.36 34.43
C ALA A 123 36.76 26.16 33.72
N GLY A 124 36.73 27.49 33.83
CA GLY A 124 37.82 28.37 33.41
C GLY A 124 37.43 29.84 33.32
N ARG A 125 37.59 30.57 34.43
CA ARG A 125 37.21 31.96 34.71
C ARG A 125 38.21 32.98 34.16
N GLN A 126 37.71 34.15 33.70
CA GLN A 126 38.24 35.54 33.82
C GLN A 126 37.84 36.37 32.57
N ALA A 127 37.00 37.42 32.61
CA ALA A 127 37.04 38.73 33.30
C ALA A 127 37.67 39.86 32.44
N ALA A 128 37.00 41.03 32.46
CA ALA A 128 37.34 42.35 31.86
C ALA A 128 37.02 42.53 30.36
N ALA A 129 36.48 43.65 29.85
CA ALA A 129 35.98 44.91 30.42
C ALA A 129 35.05 45.58 29.38
N ARG A 130 34.14 46.43 29.87
CA ARG A 130 33.12 47.18 29.12
C ARG A 130 33.69 48.49 28.54
N PRO A 131 33.45 48.85 27.27
CA PRO A 131 33.50 50.25 26.87
C PRO A 131 32.09 50.87 26.80
N PRO A 132 31.94 52.18 27.09
CA PRO A 132 30.65 52.84 27.29
C PRO A 132 29.95 53.30 26.00
N THR A 133 28.64 53.49 26.17
CA THR A 133 27.63 54.05 25.28
C THR A 133 27.98 55.44 24.71
N ARG A 134 27.67 55.66 23.43
CA ARG A 134 27.58 56.96 22.76
C ARG A 134 26.51 57.84 23.41
N GLN A 135 26.80 59.13 23.62
CA GLN A 135 25.77 60.17 23.66
C GLN A 135 26.23 61.42 22.89
N HIS A 136 25.31 61.93 22.10
CA HIS A 136 25.37 63.14 21.31
C HIS A 136 25.11 64.37 22.18
N THR A 137 25.85 65.46 22.00
CA THR A 137 25.33 66.85 22.08
C THR A 137 26.43 67.86 21.72
N ARG A 138 26.22 68.64 20.64
CA ARG A 138 26.76 69.99 20.54
C ARG A 138 25.65 70.89 20.01
N VAL A 139 25.15 71.72 20.92
CA VAL A 139 24.43 72.96 20.64
C VAL A 139 25.47 74.07 20.75
N ARG A 140 25.67 74.83 19.68
CA ARG A 140 25.90 76.27 19.69
C ARG A 140 25.81 76.82 18.27
#